data_AF-A0AAN8GQ63-F1
#
_entry.id   AF-A0AAN8GQ63-F1
#
_cell.length_a   1.000
_cell.length_b   1.000
_cell.length_c   1.000
_cell.angle_alpha   90.00
_cell.angle_beta   90.00
_cell.angle_gamma   90.00
#
_symmetry.space_group_name_H-M   'P 1'
#
loop_
_entity.id
_entity.type
_entity.pdbx_description
1 polymer ?
#
loop_
_entity_poly.entity_id
_entity_poly.type
_entity_poly.pdbx_seq_one_letter_code
_entity_poly.pdbx_strand_id
1 'polypeptide(L)'
;MDAADVSQLPDEELLMLGKDDLVRRLRRFESLNMDLIVEQGHMMKEVNRSLQVHLHEIRSLKEANQKLQGENQELRELCCFLDDDRQKGKKVSREWQRFGRYTASVLWRDVGLYQQKLRELEGSQEALRSRTENTELKEILLMLDEDRSGPGSRSSIDSQSSLSSLTYPALLRDAGDGSSSSSTGSAGSPDHSHSGPEGKMGSMMRAADLHRGAGLSVWTD
;
A
#
# COMPACT_ATOMS: atom_id res chain seq x y z
N MET A 1 52.55 -19.13 -76.74
CA MET A 1 52.97 -17.89 -77.43
C MET A 1 51.84 -16.91 -77.22
N ASP A 2 52.04 -16.04 -76.24
CA ASP A 2 51.06 -15.08 -75.78
C ASP A 2 50.71 -14.12 -76.91
N ALA A 3 49.47 -14.21 -77.38
CA ALA A 3 48.95 -13.32 -78.40
C ALA A 3 48.74 -11.96 -77.73
N ALA A 4 49.72 -11.07 -77.90
CA ALA A 4 49.61 -9.67 -77.53
C ALA A 4 48.24 -9.13 -77.98
N ASP A 5 47.54 -8.53 -77.02
CA ASP A 5 46.25 -7.89 -77.23
C ASP A 5 46.39 -6.87 -78.37
N VAL A 6 45.43 -6.85 -79.29
CA VAL A 6 45.51 -6.02 -80.51
C VAL A 6 45.65 -4.54 -80.14
N SER A 7 45.14 -4.16 -78.96
CA SER A 7 45.23 -2.84 -78.34
C SER A 7 46.65 -2.44 -77.87
N GLN A 8 47.57 -3.40 -77.73
CA GLN A 8 48.93 -3.20 -77.22
C GLN A 8 50.00 -3.22 -78.32
N LEU A 9 49.62 -3.51 -79.57
CA LEU A 9 50.54 -3.53 -80.70
C LEU A 9 50.62 -2.12 -81.34
N PRO A 10 51.82 -1.63 -81.65
CA PRO A 10 51.98 -0.37 -82.37
C PRO A 10 51.46 -0.51 -83.82
N ASP A 11 50.92 0.58 -84.37
CA ASP A 11 50.29 0.61 -85.71
C ASP A 11 51.19 0.03 -86.82
N GLU A 12 52.51 0.26 -86.73
CA GLU A 12 53.54 -0.28 -87.63
C GLU A 12 53.54 -1.81 -87.68
N GLU A 13 53.41 -2.49 -86.53
CA GLU A 13 53.39 -3.95 -86.45
C GLU A 13 52.05 -4.55 -86.91
N LEU A 14 50.97 -3.79 -86.72
CA LEU A 14 49.63 -4.10 -87.21
C LEU A 14 49.56 -4.10 -88.74
N LEU A 15 50.25 -3.15 -89.39
CA LEU A 15 50.34 -3.05 -90.86
C LEU A 15 51.12 -4.21 -91.50
N MET A 16 52.03 -4.83 -90.75
CA MET A 16 52.83 -5.97 -91.21
C MET A 16 52.07 -7.32 -91.17
N LEU A 17 50.89 -7.37 -90.54
CA LEU A 17 50.06 -8.57 -90.51
C LEU A 17 49.23 -8.74 -91.81
N GLY A 18 49.05 -9.99 -92.24
CA GLY A 18 48.13 -10.32 -93.32
C GLY A 18 46.66 -10.12 -92.91
N LYS A 19 45.80 -9.75 -93.87
CA LYS A 19 44.35 -9.55 -93.68
C LYS A 19 43.68 -10.68 -92.88
N ASP A 20 44.02 -11.94 -93.15
CA ASP A 20 43.42 -13.10 -92.48
C ASP A 20 43.83 -13.24 -91.00
N ASP A 21 45.01 -12.73 -90.61
CA ASP A 21 45.45 -12.68 -89.22
C ASP A 21 44.74 -11.56 -88.45
N LEU A 22 44.56 -10.38 -89.07
CA LEU A 22 43.76 -9.30 -88.48
C LEU A 22 42.31 -9.75 -88.26
N VAL A 23 41.68 -10.40 -89.25
CA VAL A 23 40.30 -10.90 -89.12
C VAL A 23 40.19 -11.95 -88.00
N ARG A 24 41.15 -12.87 -87.89
CA ARG A 24 41.18 -13.86 -86.80
C ARG A 24 41.36 -13.21 -85.43
N ARG A 25 42.22 -12.20 -85.31
CA ARG A 25 42.43 -11.44 -84.07
C ARG A 25 41.20 -10.63 -83.67
N LEU A 26 40.58 -9.93 -84.62
CA LEU A 26 39.34 -9.16 -84.41
C LEU A 26 38.22 -10.05 -83.89
N ARG A 27 37.96 -11.20 -84.54
CA ARG A 27 36.91 -12.14 -84.10
C ARG A 27 37.16 -12.70 -82.70
N ARG A 28 38.42 -12.95 -82.34
CA ARG A 28 38.78 -13.37 -80.97
C ARG A 28 38.49 -12.27 -79.96
N PHE A 29 38.88 -11.03 -80.28
CA PHE A 29 38.62 -9.88 -79.42
C PHE A 29 37.12 -9.60 -79.27
N GLU A 30 36.34 -9.69 -80.36
CA GLU A 30 34.88 -9.59 -80.33
C GLU A 30 34.27 -10.66 -79.42
N SER A 31 34.73 -11.91 -79.49
CA SER A 31 34.29 -12.98 -78.58
C SER A 31 34.57 -12.67 -77.12
N LEU A 32 35.80 -12.27 -76.80
CA LEU A 32 36.20 -11.92 -75.43
C LEU A 32 35.41 -10.71 -74.90
N ASN A 33 35.16 -9.71 -75.75
CA ASN A 33 34.34 -8.57 -75.40
C ASN A 33 32.88 -8.98 -75.14
N MET A 34 32.32 -9.89 -75.94
CA MET A 34 30.99 -10.44 -75.68
C MET A 34 30.94 -11.21 -74.35
N ASP A 35 31.95 -12.04 -74.06
CA ASP A 35 32.04 -12.79 -72.81
C ASP A 35 32.12 -11.84 -71.60
N LEU A 36 32.94 -10.78 -71.68
CA LEU A 36 33.05 -9.76 -70.64
C LEU A 36 31.73 -9.00 -70.43
N ILE A 37 31.04 -8.63 -71.51
CA ILE A 37 29.74 -7.95 -71.42
C ILE A 37 28.71 -8.85 -70.71
N VAL A 38 28.70 -10.15 -71.02
CA VAL A 38 27.84 -11.13 -70.36
C VAL A 38 28.18 -11.25 -68.88
N GLU A 39 29.46 -11.38 -68.53
CA GLU A 39 29.94 -11.46 -67.15
C GLU A 39 29.60 -10.20 -66.34
N GLN A 40 29.80 -9.01 -66.91
CA GLN A 40 29.35 -7.76 -66.30
C GLN A 40 27.84 -7.73 -66.09
N GLY A 41 27.06 -8.24 -67.04
CA GLY A 41 25.61 -8.39 -66.89
C GLY A 41 25.22 -9.33 -65.75
N HIS A 42 25.97 -10.41 -65.53
CA HIS A 42 25.77 -11.32 -64.40
C HIS A 42 26.11 -10.64 -63.06
N MET A 43 27.27 -9.98 -62.95
CA MET A 43 27.66 -9.25 -61.75
C MET A 43 26.63 -8.17 -61.37
N MET A 44 26.14 -7.41 -62.35
CA MET A 44 25.13 -6.38 -62.12
C MET A 44 23.82 -6.97 -61.60
N LYS A 45 23.38 -8.12 -62.14
CA LYS A 45 22.20 -8.83 -61.64
C LYS A 45 22.38 -9.30 -60.19
N GLU A 46 23.56 -9.78 -59.84
CA GLU A 46 23.85 -10.24 -58.48
C GLU A 46 23.91 -9.09 -57.47
N VAL A 47 24.56 -7.97 -57.82
CA VAL A 47 24.56 -6.75 -57.00
C VAL A 47 23.13 -6.26 -56.77
N ASN A 48 22.30 -6.22 -57.83
CA ASN A 48 20.90 -5.81 -57.72
C ASN A 48 20.09 -6.77 -56.83
N ARG A 49 20.32 -8.08 -56.94
CA ARG A 49 19.69 -9.08 -56.07
C ARG A 49 20.06 -8.86 -54.61
N SER A 50 21.34 -8.70 -54.31
CA SER A 50 21.83 -8.43 -52.95
C SER A 50 21.25 -7.13 -52.39
N LEU A 51 21.21 -6.07 -53.20
CA LEU A 51 20.61 -4.79 -52.81
C LEU A 51 19.13 -4.95 -52.47
N GLN A 52 18.36 -5.69 -53.27
CA GLN A 52 16.94 -5.93 -53.00
C GLN A 52 16.71 -6.67 -51.67
N VAL A 53 17.54 -7.67 -51.37
CA VAL A 53 17.48 -8.40 -50.09
C VAL A 53 17.76 -7.45 -48.92
N HIS A 54 18.83 -6.65 -48.99
CA HIS A 54 19.16 -5.70 -47.93
C HIS A 54 18.07 -4.62 -47.76
N LEU A 55 17.47 -4.13 -48.85
CA LEU A 55 16.36 -3.19 -48.77
C LEU A 55 15.11 -3.81 -48.12
N HIS A 56 14.85 -5.10 -48.36
CA HIS A 56 13.77 -5.80 -47.67
C HIS A 56 14.05 -5.92 -46.17
N GLU A 57 15.27 -6.31 -45.80
CA GLU A 57 15.68 -6.43 -44.40
C GLU A 57 15.58 -5.09 -43.66
N ILE A 58 16.03 -3.99 -44.29
CA ILE A 58 15.91 -2.64 -43.73
C ILE A 58 14.44 -2.28 -43.45
N ARG A 59 13.51 -2.67 -44.34
CA ARG A 59 12.07 -2.42 -44.12
C ARG A 59 11.54 -3.26 -42.96
N SER A 60 11.84 -4.56 -42.92
CA SER A 60 11.42 -5.47 -41.84
C SER A 60 11.95 -5.02 -40.47
N LEU A 61 13.22 -4.61 -40.39
CA LEU A 61 13.81 -4.07 -39.16
C LEU A 61 13.16 -2.76 -38.72
N LYS A 62 12.78 -1.88 -39.66
CA LYS A 62 12.03 -0.66 -39.33
C LYS A 62 10.67 -0.96 -38.73
N GLU A 63 9.93 -1.93 -39.28
CA GLU A 63 8.63 -2.35 -38.76
C GLU A 63 8.75 -2.94 -37.35
N ALA A 64 9.74 -3.83 -37.12
CA ALA A 64 10.00 -4.40 -35.81
C ALA A 64 10.37 -3.31 -34.77
N ASN A 65 11.20 -2.34 -35.17
CA ASN A 65 11.58 -1.24 -34.29
C ASN A 65 10.39 -0.32 -33.98
N GLN A 66 9.54 0.00 -34.96
CA GLN A 66 8.32 0.77 -34.73
C GLN A 66 7.38 0.06 -33.74
N LYS A 67 7.24 -1.27 -33.86
CA LYS A 67 6.46 -2.06 -32.92
C LYS A 67 7.05 -1.99 -31.50
N LEU A 68 8.36 -2.20 -31.36
CA LEU A 68 9.04 -2.10 -30.07
C LEU A 68 8.93 -0.71 -29.44
N GLN A 69 8.93 0.35 -30.25
CA GLN A 69 8.70 1.72 -29.77
C GLN A 69 7.28 1.90 -29.23
N GLY A 70 6.27 1.34 -29.92
CA GLY A 70 4.89 1.31 -29.45
C GLY A 70 4.75 0.58 -28.12
N GLU A 71 5.28 -0.65 -28.03
CA GLU A 71 5.26 -1.44 -26.79
C GLU A 71 6.01 -0.73 -25.65
N ASN A 72 7.13 -0.06 -25.93
CA ASN A 72 7.84 0.76 -24.93
C ASN A 72 7.01 1.94 -24.44
N GLN A 73 6.25 2.58 -25.32
CA GLN A 73 5.38 3.69 -24.96
C GLN A 73 4.22 3.20 -24.08
N GLU A 74 3.59 2.08 -24.43
CA GLU A 74 2.55 1.43 -23.62
C GLU A 74 3.07 1.04 -22.23
N LEU A 75 4.29 0.50 -22.13
CA LEU A 75 4.91 0.19 -20.85
C LEU A 75 5.13 1.43 -19.98
N ARG A 76 5.51 2.57 -20.58
CA ARG A 76 5.64 3.84 -19.85
C ARG A 76 4.29 4.32 -19.32
N GLU A 77 3.24 4.24 -20.13
CA GLU A 77 1.88 4.60 -19.72
C GLU A 77 1.38 3.71 -18.59
N LEU A 78 1.66 2.40 -18.66
CA LEU A 78 1.33 1.46 -17.58
C LEU A 78 2.08 1.79 -16.29
N CYS A 79 3.37 2.13 -16.37
CA CYS A 79 4.13 2.58 -15.20
C CYS A 79 3.48 3.81 -14.53
N CYS A 80 3.08 4.81 -15.32
CA CYS A 80 2.37 5.98 -14.79
C CYS A 80 1.05 5.59 -14.09
N PHE A 81 0.26 4.73 -14.71
CA PHE A 81 -1.00 4.24 -14.13
C PHE A 81 -0.78 3.51 -12.80
N LEU A 82 0.21 2.62 -12.74
CA LEU A 82 0.54 1.86 -11.52
C LEU A 82 1.05 2.77 -10.40
N ASP A 83 1.81 3.81 -10.74
CA ASP A 83 2.25 4.80 -9.76
C ASP A 83 1.08 5.58 -9.17
N ASP A 84 0.12 5.99 -9.98
CA ASP A 84 -1.10 6.66 -9.52
C ASP A 84 -1.91 5.76 -8.57
N ASP A 85 -2.10 4.49 -8.93
CA ASP A 85 -2.81 3.52 -8.11
C ASP A 85 -2.07 3.23 -6.80
N ARG A 86 -0.74 3.15 -6.84
CA ARG A 86 0.08 3.06 -5.63
C ARG A 86 -0.12 4.27 -4.71
N GLN A 87 -0.21 5.48 -5.25
CA GLN A 87 -0.49 6.68 -4.45
C GLN A 87 -1.91 6.68 -3.87
N LYS A 88 -2.91 6.24 -4.64
CA LYS A 88 -4.29 6.05 -4.13
C LYS A 88 -4.31 5.04 -2.99
N GLY A 89 -3.62 3.91 -3.13
CA GLY A 89 -3.50 2.89 -2.08
C GLY A 89 -2.90 3.45 -0.77
N LYS A 90 -1.84 4.25 -0.87
CA LYS A 90 -1.26 4.96 0.29
C LYS A 90 -2.27 5.92 0.94
N LYS A 91 -3.05 6.66 0.16
CA LYS A 91 -4.06 7.58 0.69
C LYS A 91 -5.14 6.82 1.45
N VAL A 92 -5.68 5.76 0.87
CA VAL A 92 -6.70 4.90 1.51
C VAL A 92 -6.15 4.29 2.80
N SER A 93 -4.92 3.77 2.80
CA SER A 93 -4.28 3.22 4.00
C SER A 93 -4.19 4.26 5.14
N ARG A 94 -3.81 5.51 4.82
CA ARG A 94 -3.75 6.59 5.83
C ARG A 94 -5.13 6.97 6.38
N GLU A 95 -6.16 7.00 5.55
CA GLU A 95 -7.54 7.24 6.00
C GLU A 95 -8.03 6.08 6.87
N TRP A 96 -7.74 4.84 6.47
CA TRP A 96 -8.09 3.65 7.23
C TRP A 96 -7.44 3.63 8.63
N GLN A 97 -6.17 4.00 8.72
CA GLN A 97 -5.49 4.15 10.01
C GLN A 97 -6.11 5.25 10.88
N ARG A 98 -6.49 6.39 10.29
CA ARG A 98 -7.18 7.48 11.00
C ARG A 98 -8.54 7.02 11.52
N PHE A 99 -9.32 6.37 10.66
CA PHE A 99 -10.60 5.78 11.02
C PHE A 99 -10.44 4.77 12.16
N GLY A 100 -9.48 3.86 12.06
CA GLY A 100 -9.20 2.86 13.10
C GLY A 100 -8.87 3.50 14.45
N ARG A 101 -8.01 4.52 14.48
CA ARG A 101 -7.69 5.25 15.71
C ARG A 101 -8.92 5.94 16.30
N TYR A 102 -9.68 6.67 15.49
CA TYR A 102 -10.90 7.37 15.93
C TYR A 102 -11.92 6.40 16.51
N THR A 103 -12.24 5.33 15.78
CA THR A 103 -13.21 4.32 16.21
C THR A 103 -12.77 3.64 17.50
N ALA A 104 -11.49 3.28 17.63
CA ALA A 104 -10.96 2.74 18.88
C ALA A 104 -11.15 3.72 20.05
N SER A 105 -10.79 5.01 19.89
CA SER A 105 -10.96 6.01 20.93
C SER A 105 -12.42 6.21 21.36
N VAL A 106 -13.36 6.16 20.41
CA VAL A 106 -14.79 6.22 20.72
C VAL A 106 -15.23 4.99 21.51
N LEU A 107 -14.89 3.79 21.05
CA LEU A 107 -15.26 2.54 21.71
C LEU A 107 -14.69 2.46 23.14
N TRP A 108 -13.44 2.87 23.35
CA TRP A 108 -12.85 2.91 24.70
C TRP A 108 -13.61 3.84 25.64
N ARG A 109 -14.06 5.00 25.15
CA ARG A 109 -14.88 5.92 25.94
C ARG A 109 -16.22 5.29 26.29
N ASP A 110 -16.89 4.69 25.32
CA ASP A 110 -18.20 4.06 25.53
C ASP A 110 -18.11 2.89 26.52
N VAL A 111 -17.08 2.03 26.40
CA VAL A 111 -16.82 0.96 27.37
C VAL A 111 -16.59 1.53 28.77
N GLY A 112 -15.81 2.62 28.90
CA GLY A 112 -15.60 3.29 30.17
C GLY A 112 -16.91 3.82 30.78
N LEU A 113 -17.79 4.41 29.98
CA LEU A 113 -19.11 4.88 30.42
C LEU A 113 -20.00 3.71 30.87
N TYR A 114 -20.03 2.61 30.13
CA TYR A 114 -20.80 1.42 30.52
C TYR A 114 -20.27 0.79 31.81
N GLN A 115 -18.95 0.72 31.99
CA GLN A 115 -18.33 0.25 33.23
C GLN A 115 -18.65 1.17 34.43
N GLN A 116 -18.69 2.48 34.23
CA GLN A 116 -19.14 3.40 35.28
C GLN A 116 -20.61 3.15 35.63
N LYS A 117 -21.48 3.05 34.62
CA LYS A 117 -22.91 2.81 34.84
C LYS A 117 -23.17 1.50 35.57
N LEU A 118 -22.41 0.46 35.24
CA LEU A 118 -22.50 -0.84 35.91
C LEU A 118 -22.18 -0.72 37.41
N ARG A 119 -21.08 -0.04 37.76
CA ARG A 119 -20.70 0.21 39.16
C ARG A 119 -21.75 1.01 39.94
N GLU A 120 -22.36 2.01 39.31
CA GLU A 120 -23.45 2.79 39.92
C GLU A 120 -24.67 1.91 40.23
N LEU A 121 -25.04 1.02 39.31
CA LEU A 121 -26.16 0.09 39.50
C LEU A 121 -25.85 -0.96 40.58
N GLU A 122 -24.65 -1.53 40.58
CA GLU A 122 -24.18 -2.47 41.62
C GLU A 122 -24.22 -1.82 43.01
N GLY A 123 -23.69 -0.60 43.14
CA GLY A 123 -23.73 0.14 44.41
C GLY A 123 -25.16 0.48 44.86
N SER A 124 -26.04 0.86 43.92
CA SER A 124 -27.45 1.12 44.22
C SER A 124 -28.18 -0.15 44.69
N GLN A 125 -27.88 -1.30 44.08
CA GLN A 125 -28.45 -2.59 44.45
C GLN A 125 -28.02 -3.01 45.86
N GLU A 126 -26.75 -2.80 46.21
CA GLU A 126 -26.24 -3.13 47.53
C GLU A 126 -26.85 -2.24 48.62
N ALA A 127 -27.01 -0.94 48.35
CA ALA A 127 -27.68 -0.03 49.27
C ALA A 127 -29.15 -0.43 49.49
N LEU A 128 -29.85 -0.88 48.44
CA LEU A 128 -31.22 -1.39 48.55
C LEU A 128 -31.28 -2.68 49.39
N ARG A 129 -30.36 -3.64 49.18
CA ARG A 129 -30.29 -4.87 50.00
C ARG A 129 -30.03 -4.59 51.47
N SER A 130 -29.04 -3.75 51.76
CA SER A 130 -28.74 -3.37 53.15
C SER A 130 -29.96 -2.71 53.82
N ARG A 131 -30.70 -1.87 53.07
CA ARG A 131 -31.93 -1.27 53.57
C ARG A 131 -33.02 -2.31 53.85
N THR A 132 -33.22 -3.30 52.97
CA THR A 132 -34.23 -4.35 53.17
C THR A 132 -33.88 -5.24 54.36
N GLU A 133 -32.62 -5.66 54.50
CA GLU A 133 -32.15 -6.41 55.67
C GLU A 133 -32.37 -5.61 56.97
N ASN A 134 -32.10 -4.30 56.95
CA ASN A 134 -32.34 -3.44 58.12
C ASN A 134 -33.82 -3.34 58.48
N THR A 135 -34.72 -3.33 57.49
CA THR A 135 -36.17 -3.33 57.73
C THR A 135 -36.65 -4.67 58.25
N GLU A 136 -36.16 -5.78 57.71
CA GLU A 136 -36.47 -7.14 58.18
C GLU A 136 -36.01 -7.37 59.62
N LEU A 137 -34.80 -6.92 59.98
CA LEU A 137 -34.30 -6.99 61.36
C LEU A 137 -35.16 -6.17 62.34
N LYS A 138 -35.63 -4.98 61.93
CA LYS A 138 -36.53 -4.16 62.76
C LYS A 138 -37.88 -4.84 62.97
N GLU A 139 -38.40 -5.51 61.95
CA GLU A 139 -39.64 -6.28 62.04
C GLU A 139 -39.50 -7.48 62.99
N ILE A 140 -38.40 -8.23 62.90
CA ILE A 140 -38.11 -9.35 63.81
C ILE A 140 -38.03 -8.87 65.26
N LEU A 141 -37.35 -7.76 65.52
CA LEU A 141 -37.27 -7.19 66.87
C LEU A 141 -38.65 -6.80 67.42
N LEU A 142 -39.50 -6.18 66.58
CA LEU A 142 -40.85 -5.80 66.97
C LEU A 142 -41.67 -7.03 67.38
N MET A 143 -41.64 -8.10 66.59
CA MET A 143 -42.33 -9.36 66.92
C MET A 143 -41.83 -9.97 68.23
N LEU A 144 -40.51 -9.95 68.47
CA LEU A 144 -39.93 -10.45 69.72
C LEU A 144 -40.32 -9.61 70.94
N ASP A 145 -40.42 -8.28 70.80
CA ASP A 145 -40.85 -7.39 71.88
C ASP A 145 -42.34 -7.57 72.20
N GLU A 146 -43.18 -7.83 71.20
CA GLU A 146 -44.58 -8.20 71.36
C GLU A 146 -44.74 -9.51 72.15
N ASP A 147 -43.96 -10.54 71.83
CA ASP A 147 -43.94 -11.82 72.54
C ASP A 147 -43.48 -11.69 74.00
N ARG A 148 -42.51 -10.81 74.28
CA ARG A 148 -42.03 -10.52 75.65
C ARG A 148 -43.00 -9.66 76.46
N SER A 149 -43.90 -8.93 75.81
CA SER A 149 -44.90 -8.06 76.46
C SER A 149 -46.25 -8.76 76.70
N GLY A 150 -46.38 -10.03 76.31
CA GLY A 150 -47.58 -10.85 76.56
C GLY A 150 -47.82 -11.19 78.05
N PRO A 151 -49.06 -11.50 78.45
CA PRO A 151 -49.46 -11.73 79.84
C PRO A 151 -48.89 -13.05 80.37
N GLY A 152 -47.65 -13.03 80.83
CA GLY A 152 -46.92 -14.19 81.35
C GLY A 152 -45.41 -13.96 81.51
N SER A 153 -44.85 -12.96 80.84
CA SER A 153 -43.43 -12.61 80.93
C SER A 153 -43.15 -11.79 82.20
N ARG A 154 -42.89 -12.48 83.32
CA ARG A 154 -42.32 -11.88 84.52
C ARG A 154 -40.85 -11.54 84.23
N SER A 155 -40.56 -10.30 83.82
CA SER A 155 -39.21 -9.77 83.91
C SER A 155 -38.83 -9.73 85.39
N SER A 156 -37.86 -10.56 85.77
CA SER A 156 -37.18 -10.43 87.06
C SER A 156 -36.44 -9.09 87.04
N ILE A 157 -36.98 -8.15 87.81
CA ILE A 157 -36.35 -6.90 88.17
C ILE A 157 -35.17 -7.23 89.08
N ASP A 158 -33.97 -7.43 88.54
CA ASP A 158 -32.76 -7.14 89.31
C ASP A 158 -31.55 -6.95 88.40
N SER A 159 -31.31 -5.69 88.04
CA SER A 159 -30.01 -5.11 87.71
C SER A 159 -30.17 -3.59 87.67
N GLN A 160 -30.67 -3.02 88.77
CA GLN A 160 -30.42 -1.61 89.08
C GLN A 160 -29.03 -1.50 89.71
N SER A 161 -28.02 -1.36 88.87
CA SER A 161 -26.66 -0.88 89.19
C SER A 161 -25.90 -0.91 87.88
N SER A 162 -25.79 0.18 87.12
CA SER A 162 -24.85 1.26 87.42
C SER A 162 -25.11 2.41 86.44
N LEU A 163 -26.06 3.28 86.73
CA LEU A 163 -26.12 4.63 86.16
C LEU A 163 -25.52 5.58 87.18
N SER A 164 -24.19 5.59 87.24
CA SER A 164 -23.41 6.59 87.97
C SER A 164 -22.03 6.70 87.33
N SER A 165 -21.97 7.33 86.16
CA SER A 165 -20.83 8.18 85.77
C SER A 165 -21.15 8.89 84.44
N LEU A 166 -21.90 9.99 84.55
CA LEU A 166 -21.87 11.06 83.56
C LEU A 166 -21.05 12.18 84.20
N THR A 167 -19.73 12.17 84.01
CA THR A 167 -18.87 13.34 84.22
C THR A 167 -17.66 13.23 83.31
N TYR A 168 -17.75 13.91 82.16
CA TYR A 168 -16.61 14.39 81.34
C TYR A 168 -15.58 15.11 82.23
N PRO A 169 -14.26 15.11 81.96
CA PRO A 169 -13.73 15.83 80.78
C PRO A 169 -12.41 15.29 80.17
N ALA A 170 -12.26 15.45 78.85
CA ALA A 170 -11.01 15.70 78.10
C ALA A 170 -11.33 15.42 76.63
N LEU A 171 -11.63 16.43 75.80
CA LEU A 171 -10.64 17.22 75.08
C LEU A 171 -9.49 16.40 74.50
N LEU A 172 -9.30 16.61 73.20
CA LEU A 172 -8.04 16.53 72.45
C LEU A 172 -7.75 15.20 71.73
N ARG A 173 -8.09 15.16 70.44
CA ARG A 173 -7.15 15.02 69.29
C ARG A 173 -7.91 14.51 68.07
N ASP A 174 -7.57 14.84 66.84
CA ASP A 174 -6.93 15.97 66.17
C ASP A 174 -7.18 15.66 64.69
N ALA A 175 -7.44 16.68 63.90
CA ALA A 175 -7.75 16.57 62.49
C ALA A 175 -6.49 16.17 61.69
N GLY A 176 -6.68 15.40 60.63
CA GLY A 176 -5.61 15.04 59.70
C GLY A 176 -6.16 14.89 58.29
N ASP A 177 -6.49 16.02 57.66
CA ASP A 177 -6.71 16.15 56.23
C ASP A 177 -5.37 16.34 55.51
N GLY A 178 -5.13 15.54 54.47
CA GLY A 178 -3.89 15.59 53.71
C GLY A 178 -4.16 15.38 52.23
N SER A 179 -4.72 16.38 51.56
CA SER A 179 -4.76 16.47 50.10
C SER A 179 -3.91 17.65 49.63
N SER A 180 -3.10 17.42 48.59
CA SER A 180 -2.61 18.47 47.69
C SER A 180 -2.29 17.88 46.32
N SER A 181 -3.19 18.14 45.37
CA SER A 181 -2.91 18.45 43.97
C SER A 181 -2.20 19.82 43.92
N SER A 182 -1.18 20.11 43.11
CA SER A 182 -1.27 20.49 41.69
C SER A 182 0.10 21.06 41.29
N SER A 183 0.55 20.86 40.04
CA SER A 183 1.45 21.80 39.36
C SER A 183 1.34 21.60 37.85
N THR A 184 0.55 22.47 37.24
CA THR A 184 0.47 22.76 35.80
C THR A 184 1.63 23.64 35.38
N GLY A 185 2.21 23.40 34.21
CA GLY A 185 3.04 24.40 33.53
C GLY A 185 3.93 23.81 32.44
N SER A 186 3.56 23.96 31.17
CA SER A 186 4.14 25.04 30.35
C SER A 186 3.69 24.95 28.89
N ALA A 187 3.41 26.12 28.36
CA ALA A 187 3.02 26.39 26.99
C ALA A 187 4.22 26.40 26.04
N GLY A 188 3.96 26.15 24.76
CA GLY A 188 4.91 26.35 23.64
C GLY A 188 4.28 26.03 22.29
N SER A 189 3.60 27.00 21.69
CA SER A 189 3.25 27.12 20.25
C SER A 189 4.43 27.78 19.47
N PRO A 190 4.36 28.06 18.14
CA PRO A 190 3.67 27.44 16.98
C PRO A 190 4.74 27.07 15.88
N ASP A 191 4.50 26.69 14.61
CA ASP A 191 3.91 27.49 13.54
C ASP A 191 3.92 26.80 12.15
N HIS A 192 3.11 27.38 11.25
CA HIS A 192 3.13 27.39 9.78
C HIS A 192 2.21 26.45 8.94
N SER A 193 1.21 27.15 8.39
CA SER A 193 0.35 26.97 7.21
C SER A 193 0.92 26.22 6.00
N HIS A 194 0.04 25.60 5.19
CA HIS A 194 -0.17 25.96 3.78
C HIS A 194 -1.42 25.24 3.18
N SER A 195 -1.93 25.85 2.13
CA SER A 195 -3.30 25.90 1.63
C SER A 195 -3.56 25.10 0.34
N GLY A 196 -4.67 24.36 0.30
CA GLY A 196 -5.53 24.03 -0.87
C GLY A 196 -4.97 23.13 -2.00
N PRO A 197 -5.80 22.75 -3.02
CA PRO A 197 -7.26 22.86 -3.13
C PRO A 197 -7.98 21.50 -3.36
N GLU A 198 -9.30 21.56 -3.23
CA GLU A 198 -10.26 20.48 -3.49
C GLU A 198 -10.37 20.13 -4.98
N GLY A 199 -10.32 18.83 -5.28
CA GLY A 199 -10.53 18.26 -6.61
C GLY A 199 -11.52 17.10 -6.54
N LYS A 200 -12.70 17.35 -7.12
CA LYS A 200 -13.86 16.47 -7.34
C LYS A 200 -13.46 15.01 -7.69
N MET A 201 -13.85 14.04 -6.87
CA MET A 201 -13.73 12.62 -7.20
C MET A 201 -14.96 12.18 -8.01
N GLY A 202 -14.75 11.94 -9.31
CA GLY A 202 -15.68 11.19 -10.15
C GLY A 202 -15.61 9.71 -9.79
N SER A 203 -16.77 9.15 -9.49
CA SER A 203 -17.02 7.71 -9.39
C SER A 203 -16.68 7.02 -10.70
N MET A 204 -15.91 5.93 -10.64
CA MET A 204 -16.16 4.72 -11.44
C MET A 204 -15.24 3.59 -10.96
N MET A 205 -15.83 2.68 -10.19
CA MET A 205 -15.32 1.33 -10.00
C MET A 205 -15.31 0.60 -11.35
N ARG A 206 -14.22 -0.11 -11.64
CA ARG A 206 -14.29 -1.42 -12.28
C ARG A 206 -13.24 -2.31 -11.66
N ALA A 207 -13.72 -3.28 -10.89
CA ALA A 207 -12.95 -4.37 -10.34
C ALA A 207 -12.41 -5.24 -11.48
N ALA A 208 -11.15 -5.63 -11.38
CA ALA A 208 -10.62 -6.79 -12.07
C ALA A 208 -9.98 -7.69 -11.01
N ASP A 209 -10.58 -8.86 -10.84
CA ASP A 209 -10.09 -9.98 -10.07
C ASP A 209 -8.63 -10.29 -10.40
N LEU A 210 -7.76 -10.26 -9.39
CA LEU A 210 -6.48 -10.95 -9.44
C LEU A 210 -6.48 -12.07 -8.41
N HIS A 211 -6.36 -13.26 -8.97
CA HIS A 211 -6.40 -14.54 -8.32
C HIS A 211 -5.38 -14.65 -7.18
N ARG A 212 -5.90 -15.04 -6.01
CA ARG A 212 -5.41 -16.13 -5.15
C ARG A 212 -4.05 -16.72 -5.58
N GLY A 213 -3.00 -16.44 -4.80
CA GLY A 213 -1.71 -17.11 -4.96
C GLY A 213 -0.66 -16.75 -3.92
N ALA A 214 -0.61 -17.55 -2.85
CA ALA A 214 0.56 -17.91 -2.03
C ALA A 214 1.30 -16.85 -1.17
N GLY A 215 1.65 -17.28 0.04
CA GLY A 215 2.82 -16.75 0.76
C GLY A 215 2.58 -16.14 2.14
N LEU A 216 1.91 -16.86 3.05
CA LEU A 216 2.07 -16.60 4.49
C LEU A 216 3.46 -17.08 4.92
N SER A 217 4.46 -16.21 4.85
CA SER A 217 5.69 -16.33 5.62
C SER A 217 5.60 -15.35 6.79
N VAL A 218 5.40 -15.95 7.97
CA VAL A 218 5.53 -15.34 9.29
C VAL A 218 6.92 -14.71 9.41
N TRP A 219 6.96 -13.40 9.65
CA TRP A 219 8.12 -12.70 10.17
C TRP A 219 8.00 -12.70 11.69
N THR A 220 8.90 -13.41 12.36
CA THR A 220 9.24 -13.20 13.78
C THR A 220 10.58 -12.49 13.81
N ASP A 221 10.57 -11.25 14.31
CA ASP A 221 11.68 -10.67 15.08
C ASP A 221 11.40 -10.88 16.57
#